data_AF-A0A661V935-F1
#
_entry.id   AF-A0A661V935-F1
#
_cell.length_a   1.000
_cell.length_b   1.000
_cell.length_c   1.000
_cell.angle_alpha   90.00
_cell.angle_beta   90.00
_cell.angle_gamma   90.00
#
_symmetry.space_group_name_H-M   'P 1'
#
loop_
_entity.id
_entity.type
_entity.pdbx_description
1 polymer ?
#
loop_
_entity_poly.entity_id
_entity_poly.type
_entity_poly.pdbx_seq_one_letter_code
_entity_poly.pdbx_strand_id
1 'polypeptide(L)'
;IPNLEDRIHDPRLRPCFIAAGRHPIREWAVYSRQRFESLQLTPFTDAVVDDLLRRLAREAGYDLPDDFFQSMTEAILFITKGHPACIKLVLQEVSSRDFTMTSQEVRQVDTFNRTVGALLDYEMLTQVAEKLREVFKTLCVLRGYTPSLLVRLAEDCWIPAREHLDWNLERELQATHLVEIPDSNPLYRIEPLIRQLVALQMACNDKDKFLELNRAALGIFEELVAGRDKEGNELPDRPQDRMQVALAVEALYHQATLLEQEGAGSREARNRLQGQVKEYLSHRSTRESEDYWVDLLVGLTEKDAELTTLIYELTGEGGLQYVLRPLYEFAGTQEV
;
A
#
# COMPACT_ATOMS: atom_id res chain seq x y z
N ILE A 1 -14.23 -31.18 -7.18
CA ILE A 1 -14.97 -31.03 -8.45
C ILE A 1 -15.13 -32.44 -9.02
N PRO A 2 -16.35 -32.98 -9.20
CA PRO A 2 -16.51 -34.30 -9.84
C PRO A 2 -15.77 -34.28 -11.19
N ASN A 3 -15.10 -35.38 -11.54
CA ASN A 3 -14.23 -35.44 -12.72
C ASN A 3 -14.98 -35.00 -13.98
N LEU A 4 -14.77 -33.74 -14.37
CA LEU A 4 -15.27 -33.15 -15.62
C LEU A 4 -14.74 -33.94 -16.83
N GLU A 5 -13.63 -34.65 -16.65
CA GLU A 5 -13.06 -35.61 -17.59
C GLU A 5 -14.06 -36.71 -17.98
N ASP A 6 -14.95 -37.13 -17.07
CA ASP A 6 -15.97 -38.16 -17.36
C ASP A 6 -17.11 -37.64 -18.27
N ARG A 7 -17.20 -36.32 -18.47
CA ARG A 7 -18.22 -35.66 -19.31
C ARG A 7 -17.70 -35.24 -20.69
N ILE A 8 -16.40 -35.35 -20.95
CA ILE A 8 -15.81 -34.97 -22.23
C ILE A 8 -15.38 -36.25 -22.97
N HIS A 9 -16.24 -36.73 -23.86
CA HIS A 9 -16.03 -37.98 -24.60
C HIS A 9 -15.01 -37.87 -25.75
N ASP A 10 -14.57 -36.65 -26.10
CA ASP A 10 -13.58 -36.43 -27.16
C ASP A 10 -12.18 -36.22 -26.57
N PRO A 11 -11.22 -37.15 -26.77
CA PRO A 11 -9.85 -37.03 -26.27
C PRO A 11 -9.05 -35.88 -26.89
N ARG A 12 -9.57 -35.19 -27.92
CA ARG A 12 -8.98 -33.98 -28.52
C ARG A 12 -9.41 -32.70 -27.81
N LEU A 13 -10.52 -32.72 -27.07
CA LEU A 13 -10.99 -31.58 -26.29
C LEU A 13 -10.38 -31.65 -24.89
N ARG A 14 -9.13 -31.20 -24.75
CA ARG A 14 -8.55 -30.99 -23.42
C ARG A 14 -9.20 -29.76 -22.80
N PRO A 15 -9.97 -29.88 -21.70
CA PRO A 15 -10.56 -28.71 -21.06
C PRO A 15 -9.45 -27.78 -20.56
N CYS A 16 -9.48 -26.53 -21.01
CA CYS A 16 -8.66 -25.46 -20.44
C CYS A 16 -9.49 -24.79 -19.33
N PHE A 17 -8.95 -24.76 -18.11
CA PHE A 17 -9.58 -24.09 -16.98
C PHE A 17 -8.92 -22.75 -16.76
N ILE A 18 -9.70 -21.67 -16.91
CA ILE A 18 -9.29 -20.32 -16.52
C ILE A 18 -10.06 -19.97 -15.26
N ALA A 19 -9.35 -19.62 -14.21
CA ALA A 19 -9.92 -19.16 -12.95
C ALA A 19 -9.28 -17.81 -12.59
N ALA A 20 -10.10 -16.92 -12.03
CA ALA A 20 -9.65 -15.64 -11.49
C ALA A 20 -10.06 -15.57 -10.01
N GLY A 21 -9.15 -15.13 -9.17
CA GLY A 21 -9.35 -15.02 -7.74
C GLY A 21 -8.33 -14.07 -7.13
N ARG A 22 -8.61 -13.59 -5.92
CA ARG A 22 -7.71 -12.69 -5.18
C ARG A 22 -6.49 -13.40 -4.59
N HIS A 23 -6.58 -14.72 -4.41
CA HIS A 23 -5.48 -15.52 -3.91
C HIS A 23 -4.96 -16.48 -4.97
N PRO A 24 -3.64 -16.73 -4.97
CA PRO A 24 -3.06 -17.79 -5.76
C PRO A 24 -3.77 -19.10 -5.46
N ILE A 25 -4.22 -19.78 -6.50
CA ILE A 25 -4.88 -21.08 -6.40
C ILE A 25 -3.83 -22.19 -6.16
N ARG A 26 -2.90 -21.96 -5.22
CA ARG A 26 -1.82 -22.89 -4.86
C ARG A 26 -2.40 -24.17 -4.26
N GLU A 27 -3.51 -24.09 -3.54
CA GLU A 27 -4.17 -25.24 -2.95
C GLU A 27 -4.75 -26.19 -4.00
N TRP A 28 -5.22 -25.70 -5.16
CA TRP A 28 -5.74 -26.59 -6.21
C TRP A 28 -4.62 -27.32 -6.96
N ALA A 29 -3.41 -26.76 -7.00
CA ALA A 29 -2.24 -27.45 -7.53
C ALA A 29 -1.87 -28.69 -6.70
N VAL A 30 -2.20 -28.72 -5.41
CA VAL A 30 -2.00 -29.91 -4.56
C VAL A 30 -2.97 -31.03 -4.92
N TYR A 31 -4.18 -30.69 -5.35
CA TYR A 31 -5.24 -31.66 -5.68
C TYR A 31 -5.35 -32.01 -7.17
N SER A 32 -4.70 -31.24 -8.05
CA SER A 32 -4.71 -31.48 -9.49
C SER A 32 -3.32 -31.94 -9.95
N ARG A 33 -3.25 -32.99 -10.77
CA ARG A 33 -2.02 -33.35 -11.51
C ARG A 33 -1.72 -32.38 -12.67
N GLN A 34 -2.44 -31.27 -12.76
CA GLN A 34 -2.33 -30.31 -13.85
C GLN A 34 -1.38 -29.16 -13.49
N ARG A 35 -0.69 -28.64 -14.50
CA ARG A 35 0.18 -27.48 -14.37
C ARG A 35 -0.68 -26.23 -14.52
N PHE A 36 -0.74 -25.41 -13.49
CA PHE A 36 -1.35 -24.08 -13.57
C PHE A 36 -0.30 -23.05 -13.99
N GLU A 37 -0.65 -22.21 -14.97
CA GLU A 37 0.06 -20.97 -15.23
C GLU A 37 -0.67 -19.86 -14.46
N SER A 38 0.09 -19.10 -13.67
CA SER A 38 -0.45 -18.00 -12.89
C SER A 38 -0.09 -16.70 -13.58
N LEU A 39 -1.10 -15.88 -13.87
CA LEU A 39 -0.93 -14.50 -14.31
C LEU A 39 -1.42 -13.58 -13.19
N GLN A 40 -0.52 -12.80 -12.61
CA GLN A 40 -0.89 -11.76 -11.66
C GLN A 40 -1.41 -10.55 -12.42
N LEU A 41 -2.64 -10.12 -12.11
CA LEU A 41 -3.18 -8.88 -12.65
C LEU A 41 -2.66 -7.72 -11.80
N THR A 42 -2.08 -6.72 -12.44
CA THR A 42 -1.61 -5.49 -11.81
C THR A 42 -2.66 -4.39 -11.92
N PRO A 43 -2.60 -3.36 -11.05
CA PRO A 43 -3.39 -2.13 -11.25
C PRO A 43 -3.15 -1.54 -12.65
N PHE A 44 -4.13 -0.80 -13.16
CA PHE A 44 -4.00 -0.12 -14.45
C PHE A 44 -3.00 1.03 -14.35
N THR A 45 -2.18 1.17 -15.39
CA THR A 45 -1.18 2.21 -15.53
C THR A 45 -1.76 3.45 -16.22
N ASP A 46 -0.96 4.52 -16.27
CA ASP A 46 -1.20 5.74 -17.04
C ASP A 46 -1.58 5.45 -18.49
N ALA A 47 -0.80 4.61 -19.18
CA ALA A 47 -1.05 4.27 -20.58
C ALA A 47 -2.43 3.62 -20.80
N VAL A 48 -2.88 2.78 -19.87
CA VAL A 48 -4.20 2.12 -19.97
C VAL A 48 -5.32 3.11 -19.70
N VAL A 49 -5.17 3.96 -18.68
CA VAL A 49 -6.20 4.95 -18.32
C VAL A 49 -6.32 6.04 -19.40
N ASP A 50 -5.20 6.52 -19.95
CA ASP A 50 -5.16 7.47 -21.06
C ASP A 50 -5.85 6.93 -22.32
N ASP A 51 -5.54 5.69 -22.73
CA ASP A 51 -6.19 5.03 -23.88
C ASP A 51 -7.71 4.87 -23.66
N LEU A 52 -8.14 4.47 -22.45
CA LEU A 52 -9.57 4.37 -22.13
C LEU A 52 -10.27 5.72 -22.19
N LEU A 53 -9.67 6.78 -21.63
CA LEU A 53 -10.24 8.12 -21.64
C LEU A 53 -10.34 8.68 -23.07
N ARG A 54 -9.30 8.50 -23.89
CA ARG A 54 -9.28 8.91 -25.30
C ARG A 54 -10.31 8.19 -26.15
N ARG A 55 -10.48 6.88 -25.95
CA ARG A 55 -11.52 6.10 -26.63
C ARG A 55 -12.91 6.61 -26.26
N LEU A 56 -13.15 6.82 -24.97
CA LEU A 56 -14.44 7.31 -24.47
C LEU A 56 -14.79 8.70 -25.05
N ALA A 57 -13.83 9.64 -25.07
CA ALA A 57 -14.01 10.97 -25.67
C ALA A 57 -14.31 10.88 -27.18
N ARG A 58 -13.54 10.06 -27.92
CA ARG A 58 -13.72 9.87 -29.36
C ARG A 58 -15.08 9.25 -29.70
N GLU A 59 -15.50 8.24 -28.94
CA GLU A 59 -16.81 7.60 -29.11
C GLU A 59 -17.97 8.57 -28.83
N ALA A 60 -17.78 9.49 -27.90
CA ALA A 60 -18.71 10.58 -27.60
C ALA A 60 -18.62 11.77 -28.58
N GLY A 61 -17.68 11.75 -29.54
CA GLY A 61 -17.54 12.80 -30.56
C GLY A 61 -16.74 14.04 -30.13
N TYR A 62 -15.97 13.95 -29.05
CA TYR A 62 -15.12 15.03 -28.56
C TYR A 62 -13.70 14.93 -29.12
N ASP A 63 -13.14 16.07 -29.52
CA ASP A 63 -11.74 16.25 -29.88
C ASP A 63 -11.08 17.17 -28.82
N LEU A 64 -10.39 16.55 -27.86
CA LEU A 64 -9.83 17.23 -26.68
C LEU A 64 -8.30 17.32 -26.81
N PRO A 65 -7.67 18.36 -26.23
CA PRO A 65 -6.22 18.52 -26.30
C PRO A 65 -5.49 17.45 -25.47
N ASP A 66 -4.24 17.15 -25.84
CA ASP A 66 -3.41 16.17 -25.13
C ASP A 66 -3.20 16.51 -23.65
N ASP A 67 -3.04 17.80 -23.32
CA ASP A 67 -2.88 18.29 -21.94
C ASP A 67 -4.10 17.94 -21.06
N PHE A 68 -5.30 17.88 -21.65
CA PHE A 68 -6.49 17.42 -20.93
C PHE A 68 -6.34 15.94 -20.55
N PHE A 69 -5.97 15.09 -21.51
CA PHE A 69 -5.83 13.66 -21.27
C PHE A 69 -4.74 13.34 -20.25
N GLN A 70 -3.59 14.03 -20.33
CA GLN A 70 -2.51 13.85 -19.37
C GLN A 70 -2.96 14.22 -17.95
N SER A 71 -3.45 15.44 -17.76
CA SER A 71 -3.86 15.93 -16.43
C SER A 71 -5.04 15.14 -15.86
N MET A 72 -5.92 14.62 -16.71
CA MET A 72 -7.03 13.78 -16.29
C MET A 72 -6.62 12.37 -15.92
N THR A 73 -5.74 11.76 -16.69
CA THR A 73 -5.17 10.44 -16.37
C THR A 73 -4.51 10.45 -15.01
N GLU A 74 -3.68 11.48 -14.73
CA GLU A 74 -3.05 11.67 -13.43
C GLU A 74 -4.08 11.83 -12.30
N ALA A 75 -5.13 12.64 -12.50
CA ALA A 75 -6.17 12.84 -11.50
C ALA A 75 -7.00 11.57 -11.23
N ILE A 76 -7.35 10.82 -12.28
CA ILE A 76 -8.07 9.55 -12.16
C ILE A 76 -7.21 8.53 -11.42
N LEU A 77 -5.94 8.37 -11.80
CA LEU A 77 -5.04 7.44 -11.11
C LEU A 77 -4.80 7.84 -9.66
N PHE A 78 -4.70 9.13 -9.36
CA PHE A 78 -4.56 9.61 -7.99
C PHE A 78 -5.68 9.12 -7.08
N ILE A 79 -6.95 9.25 -7.51
CA ILE A 79 -8.11 8.88 -6.69
C ILE A 79 -8.46 7.39 -6.73
N THR A 80 -8.10 6.70 -7.82
CA THR A 80 -8.47 5.28 -8.03
C THR A 80 -7.35 4.30 -7.75
N LYS A 81 -6.11 4.78 -7.64
CA LYS A 81 -4.88 3.98 -7.48
C LYS A 81 -4.72 2.87 -8.53
N GLY A 82 -5.36 3.02 -9.69
CA GLY A 82 -5.34 2.00 -10.75
C GLY A 82 -6.41 0.91 -10.62
N HIS A 83 -7.36 1.02 -9.68
CA HIS A 83 -8.43 0.02 -9.51
C HIS A 83 -9.44 0.08 -10.66
N PRO A 84 -9.60 -0.98 -11.49
CA PRO A 84 -10.39 -0.92 -12.72
C PRO A 84 -11.86 -0.53 -12.52
N ALA A 85 -12.51 -1.02 -11.47
CA ALA A 85 -13.90 -0.66 -11.19
C ALA A 85 -14.05 0.80 -10.72
N CYS A 86 -13.05 1.33 -10.01
CA CYS A 86 -13.03 2.73 -9.60
C CYS A 86 -12.83 3.63 -10.81
N ILE A 87 -11.87 3.29 -11.68
CA ILE A 87 -11.60 4.00 -12.95
C ILE A 87 -12.87 4.07 -13.79
N LYS A 88 -13.58 2.95 -13.95
CA LYS A 88 -14.84 2.91 -14.68
C LYS A 88 -15.85 3.93 -14.15
N LEU A 89 -16.06 4.02 -12.84
CA LEU A 89 -17.02 4.96 -12.24
C LEU A 89 -16.60 6.41 -12.44
N VAL A 90 -15.30 6.71 -12.31
CA VAL A 90 -14.77 8.07 -12.54
C VAL A 90 -14.89 8.47 -14.01
N LEU A 91 -14.57 7.56 -14.94
CA LEU A 91 -14.74 7.80 -16.38
C LEU A 91 -16.21 8.04 -16.76
N GLN A 92 -17.14 7.31 -16.14
CA GLN A 92 -18.58 7.54 -16.30
C GLN A 92 -18.99 8.93 -15.78
N GLU A 93 -18.46 9.36 -14.63
CA GLU A 93 -18.71 10.69 -14.09
C GLU A 93 -18.20 11.79 -15.05
N VAL A 94 -16.94 11.67 -15.52
CA VAL A 94 -16.34 12.61 -16.49
C VAL A 94 -17.15 12.69 -17.78
N SER A 95 -17.56 11.54 -18.34
CA SER A 95 -18.35 11.49 -19.55
C SER A 95 -19.78 12.02 -19.36
N SER A 96 -20.39 11.80 -18.20
CA SER A 96 -21.75 12.30 -17.89
C SER A 96 -21.82 13.83 -17.81
N ARG A 97 -20.67 14.48 -17.65
CA ARG A 97 -20.51 15.93 -17.66
C ARG A 97 -19.83 16.42 -18.93
N ASP A 98 -19.99 15.70 -20.03
CA ASP A 98 -19.53 16.15 -21.36
C ASP A 98 -18.04 16.53 -21.40
N PHE A 99 -17.21 15.84 -20.60
CA PHE A 99 -15.77 16.10 -20.46
C PHE A 99 -15.41 17.52 -20.02
N THR A 100 -16.33 18.27 -19.40
CA THR A 100 -16.04 19.62 -18.88
C THR A 100 -15.36 19.60 -17.51
N MET A 101 -15.23 18.42 -16.88
CA MET A 101 -14.57 18.28 -15.59
C MET A 101 -13.08 18.56 -15.70
N THR A 102 -12.57 19.35 -14.76
CA THR A 102 -11.15 19.60 -14.58
C THR A 102 -10.48 18.51 -13.73
N SER A 103 -9.15 18.40 -13.84
CA SER A 103 -8.32 17.55 -12.95
C SER A 103 -8.47 17.88 -11.48
N GLN A 104 -8.68 19.14 -11.14
CA GLN A 104 -8.93 19.56 -9.77
C GLN A 104 -10.29 19.07 -9.28
N GLU A 105 -11.35 19.16 -10.09
CA GLU A 105 -12.68 18.64 -9.73
C GLU A 105 -12.70 17.12 -9.55
N VAL A 106 -11.91 16.38 -10.33
CA VAL A 106 -11.76 14.93 -10.13
C VAL A 106 -11.12 14.62 -8.77
N ARG A 107 -10.12 15.40 -8.35
CA ARG A 107 -9.44 15.23 -7.06
C ARG A 107 -10.25 15.71 -5.85
N GLN A 108 -11.40 16.35 -6.05
CA GLN A 108 -12.24 16.81 -4.94
C GLN A 108 -12.85 15.64 -4.16
N VAL A 109 -12.98 15.83 -2.85
CA VAL A 109 -13.56 14.86 -1.91
C VAL A 109 -14.97 14.42 -2.34
N ASP A 110 -15.79 15.33 -2.87
CA ASP A 110 -17.14 15.01 -3.35
C ASP A 110 -17.14 14.07 -4.56
N THR A 111 -16.17 14.22 -5.47
CA THR A 111 -16.03 13.32 -6.62
C THR A 111 -15.50 11.97 -6.16
N PHE A 112 -14.48 11.97 -5.28
CA PHE A 112 -13.96 10.75 -4.67
C PHE A 112 -15.07 9.95 -3.97
N ASN A 113 -15.85 10.57 -3.08
CA ASN A 113 -16.86 9.88 -2.29
C ASN A 113 -18.00 9.31 -3.15
N ARG A 114 -18.45 10.03 -4.18
CA ARG A 114 -19.51 9.56 -5.08
C ARG A 114 -19.09 8.39 -5.98
N THR A 115 -17.79 8.31 -6.31
CA THR A 115 -17.27 7.29 -7.23
C THR A 115 -16.55 6.17 -6.48
N VAL A 116 -15.41 6.48 -5.90
CA VAL A 116 -14.51 5.53 -5.24
C VAL A 116 -15.01 5.17 -3.83
N GLY A 117 -15.38 6.18 -3.02
CA GLY A 117 -15.81 5.98 -1.64
C GLY A 117 -17.05 5.08 -1.53
N ALA A 118 -18.06 5.33 -2.36
CA ALA A 118 -19.24 4.49 -2.44
C ALA A 118 -18.90 3.03 -2.77
N LEU A 119 -18.03 2.79 -3.77
CA LEU A 119 -17.63 1.43 -4.15
C LEU A 119 -16.89 0.71 -3.02
N LEU A 120 -15.99 1.43 -2.31
CA LEU A 120 -15.27 0.89 -1.15
C LEU A 120 -16.26 0.40 -0.07
N ASP A 121 -17.23 1.24 0.27
CA ASP A 121 -18.19 0.94 1.34
C ASP A 121 -19.16 -0.20 0.97
N TYR A 122 -19.62 -0.26 -0.29
CA TYR A 122 -20.62 -1.23 -0.73
C TYR A 122 -20.05 -2.59 -1.19
N GLU A 123 -18.88 -2.62 -1.84
CA GLU A 123 -18.36 -3.86 -2.43
C GLU A 123 -17.13 -4.42 -1.70
N MET A 124 -16.26 -3.55 -1.20
CA MET A 124 -14.97 -3.97 -0.66
C MET A 124 -15.05 -4.22 0.84
N LEU A 125 -15.56 -3.25 1.60
CA LEU A 125 -15.67 -3.33 3.06
C LEU A 125 -16.85 -4.18 3.55
N THR A 126 -17.78 -4.55 2.67
CA THR A 126 -18.86 -5.50 3.01
C THR A 126 -18.33 -6.91 3.28
N GLN A 127 -17.16 -7.26 2.73
CA GLN A 127 -16.47 -8.53 2.99
C GLN A 127 -15.82 -8.57 4.37
N VAL A 128 -15.59 -7.40 4.97
CA VAL A 128 -15.07 -7.26 6.33
C VAL A 128 -16.25 -7.24 7.30
N ALA A 129 -16.22 -8.15 8.28
CA ALA A 129 -17.22 -8.20 9.35
C ALA A 129 -17.35 -6.83 10.02
N GLU A 130 -18.57 -6.38 10.29
CA GLU A 130 -18.85 -5.03 10.80
C GLU A 130 -17.99 -4.66 12.03
N LYS A 131 -17.84 -5.61 12.96
CA LYS A 131 -16.99 -5.50 14.16
C LYS A 131 -15.49 -5.24 13.88
N LEU A 132 -15.00 -5.55 12.68
CA LEU A 132 -13.60 -5.39 12.28
C LEU A 132 -13.38 -4.17 11.38
N ARG A 133 -14.43 -3.50 10.89
CA ARG A 133 -14.29 -2.45 9.87
C ARG A 133 -13.44 -1.29 10.37
N GLU A 134 -13.66 -0.82 11.60
CA GLU A 134 -12.85 0.26 12.17
C GLU A 134 -11.39 -0.16 12.39
N VAL A 135 -11.16 -1.39 12.85
CA VAL A 135 -9.80 -1.94 12.94
C VAL A 135 -9.14 -1.97 11.57
N PHE A 136 -9.84 -2.52 10.57
CA PHE A 136 -9.34 -2.64 9.20
C PHE A 136 -9.00 -1.27 8.61
N LYS A 137 -9.88 -0.27 8.77
CA LYS A 137 -9.63 1.12 8.33
C LYS A 137 -8.40 1.73 9.00
N THR A 138 -8.24 1.56 10.30
CA THR A 138 -7.04 2.00 11.02
C THR A 138 -5.78 1.32 10.47
N LEU A 139 -5.83 0.00 10.28
CA LEU A 139 -4.70 -0.76 9.75
C LEU A 139 -4.38 -0.40 8.28
N CYS A 140 -5.34 0.08 7.48
CA CYS A 140 -5.05 0.51 6.11
C CYS A 140 -4.13 1.74 6.03
N VAL A 141 -4.06 2.56 7.09
CA VAL A 141 -3.06 3.64 7.17
C VAL A 141 -1.65 3.07 7.25
N LEU A 142 -1.48 1.90 7.86
CA LEU A 142 -0.22 1.17 7.95
C LEU A 142 -0.01 0.33 6.68
N ARG A 143 1.20 0.27 6.11
CA ARG A 143 1.46 -0.61 4.96
C ARG A 143 1.78 -2.05 5.35
N GLY A 144 2.17 -2.24 6.60
CA GLY A 144 2.26 -3.55 7.23
C GLY A 144 2.17 -3.45 8.75
N TYR A 145 1.94 -4.59 9.40
CA TYR A 145 1.89 -4.67 10.86
C TYR A 145 2.49 -5.97 11.38
N THR A 146 2.82 -5.98 12.67
CA THR A 146 3.17 -7.18 13.44
C THR A 146 2.09 -7.46 14.50
N PRO A 147 2.01 -8.68 15.05
CA PRO A 147 1.10 -8.97 16.16
C PRO A 147 1.35 -8.06 17.37
N SER A 148 2.61 -7.74 17.66
CA SER A 148 3.00 -6.79 18.71
C SER A 148 2.50 -5.37 18.44
N LEU A 149 2.49 -4.92 17.18
CA LEU A 149 1.91 -3.64 16.79
C LEU A 149 0.38 -3.61 17.01
N LEU A 150 -0.32 -4.72 16.78
CA LEU A 150 -1.76 -4.79 17.08
C LEU A 150 -2.06 -4.62 18.57
N VAL A 151 -1.27 -5.29 19.42
CA VAL A 151 -1.39 -5.14 20.89
C VAL A 151 -1.16 -3.68 21.26
N ARG A 152 -0.11 -3.08 20.70
CA ARG A 152 0.23 -1.68 20.94
C ARG A 152 -0.89 -0.71 20.56
N LEU A 153 -1.46 -0.86 19.36
CA LEU A 153 -2.57 -0.03 18.90
C LEU A 153 -3.82 -0.20 19.77
N ALA A 154 -4.03 -1.40 20.34
CA ALA A 154 -5.14 -1.64 21.26
C ALA A 154 -4.91 -0.98 22.62
N GLU A 155 -3.68 -1.05 23.17
CA GLU A 155 -3.31 -0.36 24.42
C GLU A 155 -3.47 1.15 24.31
N ASP A 156 -3.06 1.71 23.18
CA ASP A 156 -3.14 3.15 22.90
C ASP A 156 -4.54 3.58 22.41
N CYS A 157 -5.52 2.67 22.43
CA CYS A 157 -6.92 2.91 22.06
C CYS A 157 -7.14 3.34 20.59
N TRP A 158 -6.17 3.10 19.69
CA TRP A 158 -6.31 3.33 18.25
C TRP A 158 -7.21 2.30 17.57
N ILE A 159 -7.26 1.10 18.15
CA ILE A 159 -8.21 0.05 17.77
C ILE A 159 -8.94 -0.43 19.03
N PRO A 160 -10.18 -0.93 18.91
CA PRO A 160 -10.91 -1.44 20.07
C PRO A 160 -10.15 -2.60 20.72
N ALA A 161 -9.73 -2.45 21.97
CA ALA A 161 -9.31 -3.57 22.79
C ALA A 161 -10.55 -4.40 23.14
N ARG A 162 -10.65 -5.67 22.72
CA ARG A 162 -11.75 -6.51 23.21
C ARG A 162 -11.41 -7.10 24.57
N GLU A 163 -12.41 -7.10 25.44
CA GLU A 163 -12.40 -7.66 26.79
C GLU A 163 -12.37 -9.21 26.83
N HIS A 164 -12.37 -9.89 25.68
CA HIS A 164 -12.45 -11.36 25.61
C HIS A 164 -11.09 -12.02 25.46
N LEU A 165 -10.77 -12.90 26.41
CA LEU A 165 -9.54 -13.74 26.48
C LEU A 165 -9.26 -14.57 25.21
N ASP A 166 -10.25 -14.81 24.34
CA ASP A 166 -10.14 -15.64 23.14
C ASP A 166 -10.17 -14.84 21.81
N TRP A 167 -10.10 -13.50 21.86
CA TRP A 167 -10.11 -12.72 20.63
C TRP A 167 -8.79 -12.82 19.88
N ASN A 168 -8.74 -13.70 18.89
CA ASN A 168 -7.64 -13.76 17.93
C ASN A 168 -7.92 -12.83 16.74
N LEU A 169 -7.68 -11.53 16.95
CA LEU A 169 -7.86 -10.50 15.92
C LEU A 169 -7.10 -10.83 14.64
N GLU A 170 -5.87 -11.33 14.75
CA GLU A 170 -5.05 -11.72 13.60
C GLU A 170 -5.74 -12.77 12.74
N ARG A 171 -6.28 -13.84 13.36
CA ARG A 171 -7.01 -14.89 12.65
C ARG A 171 -8.30 -14.38 12.01
N GLU A 172 -9.01 -13.48 12.68
CA GLU A 172 -10.21 -12.86 12.12
C GLU A 172 -9.89 -11.96 10.92
N LEU A 173 -8.77 -11.21 10.97
CA LEU A 173 -8.28 -10.41 9.86
C LEU A 173 -7.84 -11.29 8.69
N GLN A 174 -7.14 -12.40 8.94
CA GLN A 174 -6.75 -13.37 7.90
C GLN A 174 -7.97 -14.00 7.21
N ALA A 175 -9.05 -14.26 7.95
CA ALA A 175 -10.28 -14.81 7.40
C ALA A 175 -11.00 -13.85 6.42
N THR A 176 -10.62 -12.57 6.37
CA THR A 176 -11.17 -11.61 5.39
C THR A 176 -10.64 -11.82 3.99
N HIS A 177 -9.57 -12.61 3.79
CA HIS A 177 -8.89 -12.76 2.50
C HIS A 177 -8.30 -11.44 1.96
N LEU A 178 -8.21 -10.40 2.80
CA LEU A 178 -7.60 -9.11 2.49
C LEU A 178 -6.26 -8.90 3.19
N VAL A 179 -5.82 -9.87 4.00
CA VAL A 179 -4.53 -9.85 4.70
C VAL A 179 -3.64 -10.98 4.20
N GLU A 180 -2.46 -10.60 3.74
CA GLU A 180 -1.39 -11.48 3.30
C GLU A 180 -0.50 -11.86 4.49
N ILE A 181 -0.17 -13.15 4.58
CA ILE A 181 0.72 -13.70 5.58
C ILE A 181 2.17 -13.41 5.17
N PRO A 182 3.05 -13.05 6.12
CA PRO A 182 4.49 -12.89 5.87
C PRO A 182 5.08 -14.09 5.12
N ASP A 183 5.73 -13.82 3.98
CA ASP A 183 6.58 -14.78 3.26
C ASP A 183 8.00 -14.19 3.15
N SER A 184 8.21 -13.32 2.17
CA SER A 184 9.48 -12.60 1.98
C SER A 184 9.52 -11.21 2.66
N ASN A 185 8.39 -10.67 3.11
CA ASN A 185 8.35 -9.51 3.98
C ASN A 185 7.96 -9.98 5.39
N PRO A 186 8.64 -9.54 6.47
CA PRO A 186 8.33 -10.00 7.81
C PRO A 186 7.02 -9.41 8.39
N LEU A 187 6.39 -8.44 7.71
CA LEU A 187 5.14 -7.80 8.14
C LEU A 187 3.92 -8.44 7.47
N TYR A 188 2.81 -8.50 8.21
CA TYR A 188 1.49 -8.78 7.64
C TYR A 188 1.08 -7.59 6.78
N ARG A 189 0.52 -7.85 5.59
CA ARG A 189 0.14 -6.79 4.64
C ARG A 189 -1.32 -6.87 4.31
N ILE A 190 -2.01 -5.73 4.34
CA ILE A 190 -3.33 -5.64 3.72
C ILE A 190 -3.12 -5.55 2.20
N GLU A 191 -4.02 -6.16 1.43
CA GLU A 191 -4.01 -6.08 -0.04
C GLU A 191 -3.72 -4.62 -0.47
N PRO A 192 -2.61 -4.36 -1.17
CA PRO A 192 -2.08 -3.00 -1.32
C PRO A 192 -3.06 -2.01 -1.93
N LEU A 193 -3.86 -2.43 -2.91
CA LEU A 193 -4.76 -1.54 -3.62
C LEU A 193 -5.95 -1.12 -2.75
N ILE A 194 -6.60 -2.08 -2.07
CA ILE A 194 -7.65 -1.81 -1.07
C ILE A 194 -7.08 -0.93 0.05
N ARG A 195 -5.88 -1.25 0.54
CA ARG A 195 -5.22 -0.50 1.59
C ARG A 195 -5.05 0.98 1.20
N GLN A 196 -4.47 1.24 0.03
CA GLN A 196 -4.26 2.60 -0.48
C GLN A 196 -5.58 3.37 -0.64
N LEU A 197 -6.62 2.71 -1.14
CA LEU A 197 -7.94 3.32 -1.35
C LEU A 197 -8.63 3.69 -0.02
N VAL A 198 -8.56 2.82 0.99
CA VAL A 198 -9.13 3.08 2.32
C VAL A 198 -8.32 4.15 3.06
N ALA A 199 -6.99 4.14 2.95
CA ALA A 199 -6.14 5.20 3.50
C ALA A 199 -6.46 6.55 2.85
N LEU A 200 -6.63 6.59 1.53
CA LEU A 200 -7.04 7.80 0.81
C LEU A 200 -8.44 8.27 1.23
N GLN A 201 -9.40 7.36 1.40
CA GLN A 201 -10.73 7.70 1.91
C GLN A 201 -10.63 8.40 3.27
N MET A 202 -9.77 7.91 4.17
CA MET A 202 -9.53 8.55 5.46
C MET A 202 -8.88 9.92 5.29
N ALA A 203 -7.83 10.04 4.46
CA ALA A 203 -7.17 11.32 4.19
C ALA A 203 -8.13 12.38 3.62
N CYS A 204 -9.10 11.97 2.79
CA CYS A 204 -10.11 12.85 2.22
C CYS A 204 -11.23 13.24 3.22
N ASN A 205 -11.69 12.29 4.04
CA ASN A 205 -12.90 12.47 4.85
C ASN A 205 -12.63 12.84 6.32
N ASP A 206 -11.46 12.48 6.84
CA ASP A 206 -11.05 12.69 8.22
C ASP A 206 -9.53 12.91 8.27
N LYS A 207 -9.10 14.04 7.69
CA LYS A 207 -7.68 14.39 7.54
C LYS A 207 -6.96 14.43 8.89
N ASP A 208 -7.61 14.94 9.93
CA ASP A 208 -7.01 15.04 11.26
C ASP A 208 -6.73 13.64 11.83
N LYS A 209 -7.70 12.73 11.80
CA LYS A 209 -7.48 11.33 12.21
C LYS A 209 -6.42 10.64 11.36
N PHE A 210 -6.39 10.87 10.05
CA PHE A 210 -5.36 10.33 9.17
C PHE A 210 -3.95 10.79 9.59
N LEU A 211 -3.78 12.07 9.90
CA LEU A 211 -2.51 12.63 10.35
C LEU A 211 -2.11 12.14 11.74
N GLU A 212 -3.06 12.09 12.67
CA GLU A 212 -2.83 11.57 14.02
C GLU A 212 -2.39 10.10 13.98
N LEU A 213 -3.04 9.28 13.15
CA LEU A 213 -2.66 7.88 12.96
C LEU A 213 -1.27 7.73 12.34
N ASN A 214 -0.91 8.55 11.34
CA ASN A 214 0.43 8.53 10.76
C ASN A 214 1.50 8.94 11.79
N ARG A 215 1.23 9.94 12.64
CA ARG A 215 2.16 10.33 13.72
C ARG A 215 2.31 9.24 14.76
N ALA A 216 1.21 8.60 15.17
CA ALA A 216 1.25 7.48 16.10
C ALA A 216 2.01 6.29 15.50
N ALA A 217 1.73 5.93 14.25
CA ALA A 217 2.43 4.88 13.54
C ALA A 217 3.93 5.16 13.45
N LEU A 218 4.31 6.38 13.04
CA LEU A 218 5.70 6.81 12.99
C LEU A 218 6.40 6.61 14.33
N GLY A 219 5.85 7.15 15.42
CA GLY A 219 6.45 7.03 16.75
C GLY A 219 6.62 5.57 17.18
N ILE A 220 5.59 4.73 16.97
CA ILE A 220 5.69 3.31 17.30
C ILE A 220 6.77 2.61 16.46
N PHE A 221 6.82 2.85 15.14
CA PHE A 221 7.83 2.20 14.31
C PHE A 221 9.24 2.68 14.64
N GLU A 222 9.46 3.96 14.95
CA GLU A 222 10.76 4.49 15.38
C GLU A 222 11.23 3.86 16.70
N GLU A 223 10.34 3.73 17.69
CA GLU A 223 10.63 3.02 18.94
C GLU A 223 11.03 1.56 18.68
N LEU A 224 10.28 0.85 17.84
CA LEU A 224 10.56 -0.53 17.49
C LEU A 224 11.88 -0.68 16.71
N VAL A 225 12.18 0.24 15.79
CA VAL A 225 13.48 0.29 15.08
C VAL A 225 14.62 0.50 16.07
N ALA A 226 14.45 1.38 17.05
CA ALA A 226 15.42 1.60 18.12
C ALA A 226 15.53 0.42 19.10
N GLY A 227 14.65 -0.59 18.98
CA GLY A 227 14.59 -1.73 19.88
C GLY A 227 14.08 -1.33 21.27
N ARG A 228 13.13 -0.39 21.33
CA ARG A 228 12.56 0.16 22.57
C ARG A 228 11.05 -0.08 22.67
N ASP A 229 10.54 -0.07 23.90
CA ASP A 229 9.10 0.03 24.20
C ASP A 229 8.64 1.49 24.31
N LYS A 230 7.35 1.70 24.61
CA LYS A 230 6.76 3.06 24.76
C LYS A 230 7.32 3.87 25.91
N GLU A 231 7.85 3.19 26.92
CA GLU A 231 8.47 3.82 28.07
C GLU A 231 9.94 4.17 27.76
N GLY A 232 10.44 3.78 26.59
CA GLY A 232 11.82 3.96 26.15
C GLY A 232 12.80 2.92 26.69
N ASN A 233 12.31 1.86 27.34
CA ASN A 233 13.16 0.77 27.81
C ASN A 233 13.56 -0.13 26.65
N GLU A 234 14.70 -0.81 26.76
CA GLU A 234 15.12 -1.77 25.76
C GLU A 234 14.19 -2.99 25.74
N LEU A 235 13.80 -3.41 24.52
CA LEU A 235 13.03 -4.63 24.34
C LEU A 235 13.88 -5.85 24.74
N PRO A 236 13.30 -6.84 25.45
CA PRO A 236 14.00 -8.07 25.83
C PRO A 236 14.60 -8.80 24.61
N ASP A 237 13.83 -8.81 23.51
CA ASP A 237 14.23 -9.33 22.22
C ASP A 237 14.19 -8.21 21.18
N ARG A 238 15.35 -7.62 20.89
CA ARG A 238 15.45 -6.65 19.79
C ARG A 238 15.04 -7.30 18.46
N PRO A 239 14.36 -6.55 17.57
CA PRO A 239 14.02 -7.06 16.24
C PRO A 239 15.26 -7.55 15.49
N GLN A 240 15.13 -8.69 14.81
CA GLN A 240 16.17 -9.17 13.90
C GLN A 240 16.35 -8.19 12.73
N ASP A 241 17.53 -8.19 12.12
CA ASP A 241 17.95 -7.21 11.11
C ASP A 241 16.89 -7.02 10.00
N ARG A 242 16.34 -8.10 9.46
CA ARG A 242 15.27 -8.02 8.44
C ARG A 242 13.97 -7.39 8.94
N MET A 243 13.57 -7.69 10.18
CA MET A 243 12.40 -7.04 10.79
C MET A 243 12.71 -5.57 11.06
N GLN A 244 13.86 -5.26 11.64
CA GLN A 244 14.28 -3.90 11.95
C GLN A 244 14.31 -3.00 10.70
N VAL A 245 14.85 -3.51 9.58
CA VAL A 245 14.83 -2.80 8.31
C VAL A 245 13.41 -2.62 7.78
N ALA A 246 12.55 -3.65 7.84
CA ALA A 246 11.16 -3.51 7.42
C ALA A 246 10.41 -2.43 8.22
N LEU A 247 10.63 -2.38 9.55
CA LEU A 247 10.08 -1.33 10.42
C LEU A 247 10.64 0.05 10.07
N ALA A 248 11.93 0.16 9.72
CA ALA A 248 12.54 1.43 9.30
C ALA A 248 11.96 1.95 7.97
N VAL A 249 11.68 1.05 7.03
CA VAL A 249 11.00 1.38 5.76
C VAL A 249 9.57 1.87 6.02
N GLU A 250 8.84 1.29 6.98
CA GLU A 250 7.51 1.78 7.39
C GLU A 250 7.57 3.15 8.07
N ALA A 251 8.49 3.36 9.02
CA ALA A 251 8.67 4.66 9.64
C ALA A 251 9.06 5.75 8.62
N LEU A 252 9.93 5.43 7.65
CA LEU A 252 10.31 6.35 6.58
C LEU A 252 9.11 6.75 5.70
N TYR A 253 8.21 5.80 5.43
CA TYR A 253 6.96 6.09 4.73
C TYR A 253 6.05 7.03 5.50
N HIS A 254 5.79 6.76 6.78
CA HIS A 254 4.94 7.63 7.59
C HIS A 254 5.53 9.05 7.73
N GLN A 255 6.85 9.16 7.88
CA GLN A 255 7.52 10.46 7.88
C GLN A 255 7.38 11.20 6.54
N ALA A 256 7.51 10.49 5.41
CA ALA A 256 7.29 11.07 4.08
C ALA A 256 5.82 11.51 3.91
N THR A 257 4.85 10.69 4.31
CA THR A 257 3.42 11.02 4.24
C THR A 257 3.10 12.27 5.05
N LEU A 258 3.64 12.41 6.26
CA LEU A 258 3.44 13.60 7.08
C LEU A 258 4.02 14.85 6.41
N LEU A 259 5.22 14.77 5.84
CA LEU A 259 5.85 15.88 5.12
C LEU A 259 5.02 16.35 3.92
N GLU A 260 4.45 15.41 3.18
CA GLU A 260 3.58 15.70 2.03
C GLU A 260 2.34 16.46 2.48
N GLN A 261 1.69 15.97 3.53
CA GLN A 261 0.46 16.59 4.04
C GLN A 261 0.69 17.93 4.74
N GLU A 262 1.88 18.15 5.29
CA GLU A 262 2.37 19.42 5.84
C GLU A 262 2.76 20.43 4.74
N GLY A 263 2.89 19.98 3.48
CA GLY A 263 3.34 20.81 2.38
C GLY A 263 4.81 21.22 2.50
N ALA A 264 5.64 20.34 3.08
CA ALA A 264 7.05 20.60 3.30
C ALA A 264 7.78 20.86 1.96
N GLY A 265 8.65 21.88 1.94
CA GLY A 265 9.46 22.15 0.76
C GLY A 265 10.47 21.03 0.49
N SER A 266 10.78 20.79 -0.79
CA SER A 266 11.70 19.70 -1.21
C SER A 266 13.01 19.64 -0.42
N ARG A 267 13.63 20.78 -0.13
CA ARG A 267 14.87 20.84 0.67
C ARG A 267 14.66 20.38 2.12
N GLU A 268 13.55 20.77 2.74
CA GLU A 268 13.21 20.37 4.10
C GLU A 268 12.94 18.86 4.17
N ALA A 269 12.13 18.35 3.23
CA ALA A 269 11.82 16.93 3.13
C ALA A 269 13.09 16.08 2.97
N ARG A 270 13.99 16.47 2.05
CA ARG A 270 15.30 15.82 1.86
C ARG A 270 16.11 15.75 3.15
N ASN A 271 16.20 16.85 3.89
CA ASN A 271 16.99 16.92 5.12
C ASN A 271 16.38 16.07 6.25
N ARG A 272 15.04 16.12 6.43
CA ARG A 272 14.35 15.35 7.47
C ARG A 272 14.44 13.85 7.21
N LEU A 273 14.14 13.41 5.99
CA LEU A 273 14.23 12.00 5.59
C LEU A 273 15.68 11.48 5.68
N GLN A 274 16.68 12.24 5.22
CA GLN A 274 18.08 11.86 5.35
C GLN A 274 18.52 11.77 6.83
N GLY A 275 18.07 12.71 7.66
CA GLY A 275 18.34 12.69 9.11
C GLY A 275 17.79 11.44 9.77
N GLN A 276 16.59 11.03 9.40
CA GLN A 276 15.93 9.83 9.90
C GLN A 276 16.69 8.54 9.48
N VAL A 277 17.14 8.46 8.23
CA VAL A 277 17.99 7.33 7.77
C VAL A 277 19.30 7.25 8.56
N LYS A 278 19.93 8.40 8.90
CA LYS A 278 21.12 8.43 9.78
C LYS A 278 20.81 7.91 11.19
N GLU A 279 19.63 8.24 11.71
CA GLU A 279 19.19 7.76 13.01
C GLU A 279 19.00 6.23 13.02
N TYR A 280 18.39 5.66 11.98
CA TYR A 280 18.25 4.21 11.85
C TYR A 280 19.60 3.48 11.81
N LEU A 281 20.58 4.04 11.10
CA LEU A 281 21.95 3.50 11.10
C LEU A 281 22.56 3.44 12.50
N SER A 282 22.21 4.39 13.39
CA SER A 282 22.68 4.40 14.78
C SER A 282 22.00 3.34 15.66
N HIS A 283 20.83 2.86 15.25
CA HIS A 283 20.04 1.85 15.96
C HIS A 283 20.22 0.42 15.44
N ARG A 284 20.97 0.24 14.34
CA ARG A 284 21.16 -1.07 13.70
C ARG A 284 21.60 -2.15 14.70
N SER A 285 21.03 -3.33 14.54
CA SER A 285 21.53 -4.54 15.22
C SER A 285 22.92 -4.90 14.66
N THR A 286 23.83 -5.36 15.53
CA THR A 286 25.19 -5.79 15.16
C THR A 286 25.29 -7.31 15.01
N ARG A 287 24.16 -8.00 14.75
CA ARG A 287 24.12 -9.47 14.70
C ARG A 287 24.64 -10.03 13.37
N GLU A 288 24.31 -9.40 12.24
CA GLU A 288 24.89 -9.73 10.94
C GLU A 288 25.97 -8.70 10.53
N SER A 289 26.63 -8.92 9.39
CA SER A 289 27.64 -7.99 8.89
C SER A 289 27.02 -6.62 8.59
N GLU A 290 27.75 -5.54 8.85
CA GLU A 290 27.23 -4.18 8.68
C GLU A 290 26.75 -3.89 7.26
N ASP A 291 27.44 -4.44 6.26
CA ASP A 291 27.08 -4.36 4.84
C ASP A 291 25.71 -4.99 4.55
N TYR A 292 25.33 -6.05 5.27
CA TYR A 292 24.07 -6.75 5.05
C TYR A 292 22.86 -5.88 5.41
N TRP A 293 22.92 -5.20 6.55
CA TRP A 293 21.83 -4.34 7.01
C TRP A 293 21.63 -3.16 6.05
N VAL A 294 22.73 -2.56 5.58
CA VAL A 294 22.71 -1.46 4.60
C VAL A 294 22.11 -1.93 3.27
N ASP A 295 22.61 -3.03 2.72
CA ASP A 295 22.11 -3.60 1.47
C ASP A 295 20.62 -3.93 1.56
N LEU A 296 20.17 -4.42 2.72
CA LEU A 296 18.78 -4.74 2.95
C LEU A 296 17.90 -3.49 3.01
N LEU A 297 18.33 -2.41 3.68
CA LEU A 297 17.57 -1.17 3.76
C LEU A 297 17.49 -0.47 2.40
N VAL A 298 18.62 -0.36 1.68
CA VAL A 298 18.63 0.19 0.32
C VAL A 298 17.71 -0.66 -0.57
N GLY A 299 17.91 -1.97 -0.58
CA GLY A 299 17.18 -2.87 -1.46
C GLY A 299 15.68 -2.95 -1.17
N LEU A 300 15.25 -2.84 0.10
CA LEU A 300 13.83 -2.78 0.43
C LEU A 300 13.21 -1.42 0.11
N THR A 301 13.94 -0.32 0.32
CA THR A 301 13.45 1.03 -0.01
C THR A 301 13.28 1.20 -1.52
N GLU A 302 14.28 0.81 -2.32
CA GLU A 302 14.24 0.95 -3.79
C GLU A 302 13.19 0.06 -4.45
N LYS A 303 12.88 -1.10 -3.87
CA LYS A 303 11.82 -2.00 -4.36
C LYS A 303 10.43 -1.57 -3.92
N ASP A 304 10.33 -0.64 -2.97
CA ASP A 304 9.05 -0.12 -2.50
C ASP A 304 8.59 1.01 -3.41
N ALA A 305 7.77 0.66 -4.40
CA ALA A 305 7.28 1.60 -5.41
C ALA A 305 6.48 2.76 -4.81
N GLU A 306 5.73 2.52 -3.73
CA GLU A 306 4.91 3.56 -3.10
C GLU A 306 5.77 4.56 -2.34
N LEU A 307 6.70 4.09 -1.52
CA LEU A 307 7.65 4.95 -0.83
C LEU A 307 8.53 5.71 -1.81
N THR A 308 9.02 5.03 -2.85
CA THR A 308 9.85 5.65 -3.89
C THR A 308 9.11 6.77 -4.63
N THR A 309 7.84 6.53 -5.00
CA THR A 309 7.00 7.54 -5.64
C THR A 309 6.78 8.74 -4.73
N LEU A 310 6.43 8.49 -3.46
CA LEU A 310 6.20 9.54 -2.47
C LEU A 310 7.45 10.38 -2.20
N ILE A 311 8.62 9.73 -2.05
CA ILE A 311 9.89 10.44 -1.91
C ILE A 311 10.18 11.27 -3.16
N TYR A 312 9.97 10.72 -4.36
CA TYR A 312 10.17 11.44 -5.61
C TYR A 312 9.27 12.67 -5.72
N GLU A 313 7.99 12.56 -5.39
CA GLU A 313 7.04 13.68 -5.40
C GLU A 313 7.44 14.79 -4.42
N LEU A 314 7.91 14.41 -3.23
CA LEU A 314 8.37 15.35 -2.20
C LEU A 314 9.69 16.04 -2.56
N THR A 315 10.65 15.26 -3.06
CA THR A 315 12.04 15.67 -3.09
C THR A 315 12.54 15.93 -4.51
N GLY A 316 11.81 15.53 -5.55
CA GLY A 316 12.18 15.65 -6.95
C GLY A 316 13.21 14.61 -7.41
N GLU A 317 13.70 14.77 -8.63
CA GLU A 317 14.69 13.89 -9.24
C GLU A 317 15.98 13.79 -8.40
N GLY A 318 16.54 12.58 -8.31
CA GLY A 318 17.71 12.28 -7.46
C GLY A 318 17.42 12.26 -5.95
N GLY A 319 16.16 12.47 -5.57
CA GLY A 319 15.73 12.61 -4.19
C GLY A 319 15.94 11.37 -3.34
N LEU A 320 15.61 10.19 -3.88
CA LEU A 320 15.83 8.92 -3.19
C LEU A 320 17.32 8.68 -2.91
N GLN A 321 18.19 8.90 -3.89
CA GLN A 321 19.64 8.77 -3.75
C GLN A 321 20.18 9.72 -2.68
N TYR A 322 19.63 10.94 -2.61
CA TYR A 322 20.00 11.89 -1.55
C TYR A 322 19.57 11.40 -0.16
N VAL A 323 18.35 10.88 -0.02
CA VAL A 323 17.84 10.35 1.24
C VAL A 323 18.66 9.16 1.72
N LEU A 324 19.03 8.26 0.80
CA LEU A 324 19.82 7.05 1.09
C LEU A 324 21.33 7.29 1.14
N ARG A 325 21.82 8.49 0.79
CA ARG A 325 23.25 8.85 0.82
C ARG A 325 23.99 8.43 2.10
N PRO A 326 23.44 8.57 3.32
CA PRO A 326 24.13 8.14 4.54
C PRO A 326 24.48 6.65 4.56
N LEU A 327 23.67 5.81 3.89
CA LEU A 327 23.90 4.38 3.78
C LEU A 327 25.08 4.09 2.84
N TYR A 328 25.13 4.75 1.68
CA TYR A 328 26.23 4.61 0.73
C TYR A 328 27.56 5.15 1.31
N GLU A 329 27.51 6.29 1.99
CA GLU A 329 28.68 6.85 2.71
C GLU A 329 29.20 5.89 3.78
N PHE A 330 28.29 5.22 4.50
CA PHE A 330 28.64 4.25 5.53
C PHE A 330 29.25 2.96 4.97
N ALA A 331 28.70 2.42 3.87
CA ALA A 331 29.20 1.23 3.20
C ALA A 331 30.54 1.44 2.45
N GLY A 332 31.07 2.66 2.42
CA GLY A 332 32.30 2.99 1.70
C GLY A 332 32.16 2.96 0.18
N THR A 333 30.93 2.85 -0.34
CA THR A 333 30.61 2.95 -1.76
C THR A 333 30.59 4.42 -2.18
N GLN A 334 31.76 4.95 -2.56
CA GLN A 334 31.87 6.24 -3.24
C GLN A 334 31.59 6.08 -4.74
N GLU A 335 30.34 5.84 -5.11
CA GLU A 335 29.86 6.19 -6.46
C GLU A 335 28.43 6.75 -6.34
N VAL A 336 28.31 8.08 -6.40
CA VAL A 336 27.08 8.80 -6.77
C VAL A 336 27.44 9.86 -7.78
#